data_AF-A0A2Z5WZA6-F1
#
_entry.id   AF-A0A2Z5WZA6-F1
#
_cell.length_a   1.000
_cell.length_b   1.000
_cell.length_c   1.000
_cell.angle_alpha   90.00
_cell.angle_beta   90.00
_cell.angle_gamma   90.00
#
_symmetry.space_group_name_H-M   'P 1'
#
loop_
_entity.id
_entity.type
_entity.pdbx_description
1 polymer ?
#
loop_
_entity_poly.entity_id
_entity_poly.type
_entity_poly.pdbx_seq_one_letter_code
_entity_poly.pdbx_strand_id
1 'polypeptide(L)'
;MSIELCDQCGHHLTMIAASFQCERKCKDCGKNFYIYDVAEDGKGMKVLEGDRVLASAGAISISLDRAISASRFSRHGISWYAQMLYYMHQAQQPEEVKHMLSKFEEEAISILKMSPLLHDLDLGKYEDGPKIVEIVTSTPNTREHFAYEMLMGSICSKTCIDENNAEDAVFAMSRLMNARSMLIFKDTFETFVWSGYLVGDLKSLLIIWQENKHNADEKFWEDIFRSNQLVLSQVFSFPVTIFQKQAYVGGKGINNRGGSVTDFLMQNPVSENILLIEIKTPESRLLGSSYRETVYSIHNDLTGSIIQVSTQRDSLIKDYTALFYKEIVNNRKGFQALHPHCLVIAGNLDKEIGDDSIKRNSFELFRNGLKDVQVITYDELFYKIEVLLRLFESY
;
A
#
# COMPACT_ATOMS: atom_id res chain seq x y z
N MET A 1 -30.66 -21.14 -6.87
CA MET A 1 -30.39 -22.41 -7.57
C MET A 1 -31.02 -23.51 -6.71
N SER A 2 -32.02 -24.23 -7.22
CA SER A 2 -32.70 -25.30 -6.48
C SER A 2 -31.79 -26.52 -6.36
N ILE A 3 -31.61 -27.04 -5.16
CA ILE A 3 -30.83 -28.25 -4.91
C ILE A 3 -31.66 -29.46 -5.34
N GLU A 4 -31.23 -30.20 -6.35
CA GLU A 4 -31.87 -31.46 -6.75
C GLU A 4 -31.27 -32.63 -5.97
N LEU A 5 -32.13 -33.36 -5.25
CA LEU A 5 -31.76 -34.55 -4.47
C LEU A 5 -32.36 -35.79 -5.13
N CYS A 6 -31.68 -36.92 -5.00
CA CYS A 6 -32.22 -38.20 -5.45
C CYS A 6 -33.27 -38.74 -4.48
N ASP A 7 -34.48 -39.03 -4.97
CA ASP A 7 -35.57 -39.58 -4.15
C ASP A 7 -35.28 -40.95 -3.53
N GLN A 8 -34.31 -41.70 -4.06
CA GLN A 8 -33.94 -43.04 -3.57
C GLN A 8 -32.80 -43.04 -2.55
N CYS A 9 -31.76 -42.23 -2.76
CA CYS A 9 -30.54 -42.25 -1.96
C CYS A 9 -30.21 -40.91 -1.28
N GLY A 10 -30.99 -39.86 -1.53
CA GLY A 10 -30.82 -38.54 -0.92
C GLY A 10 -29.58 -37.75 -1.40
N HIS A 11 -28.79 -38.28 -2.32
CA HIS A 11 -27.58 -37.60 -2.79
C HIS A 11 -27.90 -36.39 -3.70
N HIS A 12 -26.99 -35.40 -3.69
CA HIS A 12 -27.03 -34.24 -4.59
C HIS A 12 -26.78 -34.64 -6.04
N LEU A 13 -27.76 -34.41 -6.90
CA LEU A 13 -27.70 -34.72 -8.33
C LEU A 13 -27.14 -33.58 -9.18
N THR A 14 -26.94 -32.40 -8.58
CA THR A 14 -26.36 -31.21 -9.22
C THR A 14 -25.17 -30.71 -8.41
N MET A 15 -24.15 -30.19 -9.10
CA MET A 15 -23.03 -29.55 -8.42
C MET A 15 -23.47 -28.32 -7.62
N ILE A 16 -22.82 -28.12 -6.48
CA ILE A 16 -22.91 -26.92 -5.68
C ILE A 16 -21.97 -25.88 -6.31
N ALA A 17 -22.50 -24.68 -6.58
CA ALA A 17 -21.72 -23.59 -7.16
C ALA A 17 -20.56 -23.16 -6.24
N ALA A 18 -19.50 -22.60 -6.82
CA ALA A 18 -18.31 -22.12 -6.11
C ALA A 18 -17.64 -23.15 -5.18
N SER A 19 -17.73 -24.44 -5.51
CA SER A 19 -17.14 -25.54 -4.74
C SER A 19 -16.40 -26.56 -5.60
N PHE A 20 -15.42 -27.24 -4.99
CA PHE A 20 -14.87 -28.49 -5.47
C PHE A 20 -15.73 -29.65 -5.00
N GLN A 21 -15.98 -30.64 -5.86
CA GLN A 21 -16.74 -31.84 -5.50
C GLN A 21 -16.21 -33.04 -6.29
N CYS A 22 -16.37 -34.24 -5.74
CA CYS A 22 -16.20 -35.50 -6.45
C CYS A 22 -17.52 -35.88 -7.12
N GLU A 23 -17.50 -36.14 -8.42
CA GLU A 23 -18.54 -36.90 -9.11
C GLU A 23 -18.33 -38.39 -8.82
N ARG A 24 -19.34 -39.01 -8.21
CA ARG A 24 -19.31 -40.42 -7.84
C ARG A 24 -20.58 -41.12 -8.31
N LYS A 25 -20.46 -42.38 -8.72
CA LYS A 25 -21.62 -43.20 -9.10
C LYS A 25 -22.22 -43.87 -7.86
N CYS A 26 -23.50 -43.62 -7.60
CA CYS A 26 -24.21 -44.24 -6.49
C CYS A 26 -24.39 -45.73 -6.74
N LYS A 27 -24.05 -46.56 -5.74
CA LYS A 27 -24.22 -48.02 -5.83
C LYS A 27 -25.68 -48.46 -5.72
N ASP A 28 -26.52 -47.66 -5.05
CA ASP A 28 -27.92 -48.02 -4.79
C ASP A 28 -28.84 -47.66 -5.96
N CYS A 29 -28.75 -46.42 -6.47
CA CYS A 29 -29.62 -45.94 -7.55
C CYS A 29 -28.95 -45.87 -8.93
N GLY A 30 -27.63 -46.11 -9.00
CA GLY A 30 -26.85 -46.09 -10.25
C GLY A 30 -26.60 -44.71 -10.86
N LYS A 31 -27.20 -43.63 -10.32
CA LYS A 31 -27.02 -42.24 -10.79
C LYS A 31 -25.68 -41.65 -10.31
N ASN A 32 -25.14 -40.70 -11.08
CA ASN A 32 -24.03 -39.88 -10.61
C ASN A 32 -24.53 -38.87 -9.59
N PHE A 33 -23.70 -38.59 -8.59
CA PHE A 33 -23.95 -37.56 -7.59
C PHE A 33 -22.65 -36.82 -7.26
N TYR A 34 -22.80 -35.63 -6.66
CA TYR A 34 -21.70 -34.73 -6.36
C TYR A 34 -21.54 -34.56 -4.85
N ILE A 35 -20.34 -34.81 -4.33
CA ILE A 35 -20.07 -34.80 -2.89
C ILE A 35 -18.75 -34.10 -2.57
N TYR A 36 -18.70 -33.41 -1.44
CA TYR A 36 -17.46 -32.94 -0.83
C TYR A 36 -17.22 -33.71 0.46
N ASP A 37 -16.41 -34.76 0.38
CA ASP A 37 -15.98 -35.53 1.55
C ASP A 37 -14.70 -34.90 2.10
N VAL A 38 -14.65 -34.55 3.39
CA VAL A 38 -13.42 -34.07 4.02
C VAL A 38 -12.48 -35.26 4.24
N ALA A 39 -11.18 -35.08 3.98
CA ALA A 39 -10.18 -36.09 4.29
C ALA A 39 -10.15 -36.45 5.79
N GLU A 40 -9.68 -37.64 6.13
CA GLU A 40 -9.71 -38.16 7.51
C GLU A 40 -8.88 -37.34 8.50
N ASP A 41 -7.85 -36.64 8.02
CA ASP A 41 -7.03 -35.71 8.79
C ASP A 41 -7.63 -34.29 8.89
N GLY A 42 -8.84 -34.09 8.35
CA GLY A 42 -9.50 -32.79 8.27
C GLY A 42 -8.91 -31.86 7.22
N LYS A 43 -7.94 -32.30 6.39
CA LYS A 43 -7.24 -31.46 5.43
C LYS A 43 -7.52 -31.88 4.00
N GLY A 44 -8.28 -31.05 3.30
CA GLY A 44 -8.60 -31.26 1.89
C GLY A 44 -9.76 -32.24 1.69
N MET A 45 -9.88 -32.73 0.46
CA MET A 45 -11.02 -33.53 0.02
C MET A 45 -10.61 -35.01 -0.12
N LYS A 46 -11.44 -35.92 0.41
CA LYS A 46 -11.32 -37.35 0.21
C LYS A 46 -11.76 -37.71 -1.22
N VAL A 47 -10.84 -38.32 -1.97
CA VAL A 47 -11.08 -38.80 -3.34
C VAL A 47 -10.96 -40.32 -3.33
N LEU A 48 -12.01 -41.02 -3.76
CA LEU A 48 -12.00 -42.47 -3.88
C LEU A 48 -11.57 -42.90 -5.29
N GLU A 49 -11.12 -44.14 -5.43
CA GLU A 49 -10.80 -44.72 -6.73
C GLU A 49 -12.03 -44.66 -7.66
N GLY A 50 -11.84 -44.09 -8.84
CA GLY A 50 -12.91 -43.89 -9.84
C GLY A 50 -13.70 -42.59 -9.70
N ASP A 51 -13.45 -41.78 -8.66
CA ASP A 51 -14.04 -40.44 -8.56
C ASP A 51 -13.46 -39.50 -9.63
N ARG A 52 -14.29 -38.57 -10.11
CA ARG A 52 -13.82 -37.43 -10.92
C ARG A 52 -13.91 -36.16 -10.09
N VAL A 53 -12.77 -35.51 -9.83
CA VAL A 53 -12.72 -34.22 -9.16
C VAL A 53 -13.18 -33.13 -10.12
N LEU A 54 -14.17 -32.36 -9.70
CA LEU A 54 -14.75 -31.26 -10.47
C LEU A 54 -14.69 -29.97 -9.67
N ALA A 55 -14.44 -28.88 -10.37
CA ALA A 55 -14.51 -27.53 -9.84
C ALA A 55 -15.66 -26.81 -10.55
N SER A 56 -16.68 -26.40 -9.81
CA SER A 56 -17.76 -25.58 -10.37
C SER A 56 -17.25 -24.16 -10.67
N ALA A 57 -17.98 -23.41 -11.51
CA ALA A 57 -17.67 -22.01 -11.73
C ALA A 57 -17.59 -21.25 -10.39
N GLY A 58 -16.50 -20.50 -10.19
CA GLY A 58 -16.21 -19.79 -8.95
C GLY A 58 -15.54 -20.62 -7.84
N ALA A 59 -15.29 -21.92 -8.06
CA ALA A 59 -14.62 -22.77 -7.06
C ALA A 59 -13.17 -22.36 -6.79
N ILE A 60 -12.53 -21.70 -7.76
CA ILE A 60 -11.23 -21.05 -7.60
C ILE A 60 -11.40 -19.58 -7.94
N SER A 61 -11.14 -18.73 -6.96
CA SER A 61 -10.96 -17.30 -7.18
C SER A 61 -9.46 -17.03 -7.33
N ILE A 62 -9.03 -16.57 -8.49
CA ILE A 62 -7.64 -16.20 -8.77
C ILE A 62 -7.58 -14.67 -8.83
N SER A 63 -6.96 -14.06 -7.82
CA SER A 63 -6.80 -12.61 -7.71
C SER A 63 -5.51 -12.28 -6.98
N LEU A 64 -4.90 -11.15 -7.33
CA LEU A 64 -3.85 -10.54 -6.52
C LEU A 64 -4.41 -9.90 -5.24
N ASP A 65 -5.71 -9.57 -5.24
CA ASP A 65 -6.40 -9.05 -4.05
C ASP A 65 -6.71 -10.18 -3.07
N ARG A 66 -6.13 -10.06 -1.88
CA ARG A 66 -6.27 -11.00 -0.76
C ARG A 66 -7.67 -11.02 -0.15
N ALA A 67 -8.47 -9.97 -0.35
CA ALA A 67 -9.88 -9.96 0.00
C ALA A 67 -10.72 -10.84 -0.94
N ILE A 68 -10.24 -11.05 -2.17
CA ILE A 68 -10.90 -11.83 -3.22
C ILE A 68 -10.37 -13.27 -3.28
N SER A 69 -9.08 -13.47 -3.02
CA SER A 69 -8.44 -14.79 -3.02
C SER A 69 -7.48 -14.99 -1.84
N ALA A 70 -7.68 -16.07 -1.09
CA ALA A 70 -6.77 -16.49 -0.03
C ALA A 70 -5.49 -17.17 -0.55
N SER A 71 -5.39 -17.43 -1.85
CA SER A 71 -4.22 -18.05 -2.49
C SER A 71 -3.05 -17.07 -2.59
N ARG A 72 -1.83 -17.59 -2.75
CA ARG A 72 -0.63 -16.79 -2.98
C ARG A 72 0.00 -17.19 -4.31
N PHE A 73 0.52 -16.22 -5.03
CA PHE A 73 1.27 -16.47 -6.24
C PHE A 73 2.74 -16.69 -5.93
N SER A 74 3.35 -17.65 -6.63
CA SER A 74 4.79 -17.64 -6.83
C SER A 74 5.18 -16.54 -7.81
N ARG A 75 6.47 -16.20 -7.89
CA ARG A 75 6.97 -15.24 -8.90
C ARG A 75 6.54 -15.62 -10.32
N HIS A 76 6.65 -16.90 -10.69
CA HIS A 76 6.18 -17.40 -11.98
C HIS A 76 4.66 -17.35 -12.11
N GLY A 77 3.93 -17.59 -11.02
CA GLY A 77 2.47 -17.49 -10.99
C GLY A 77 1.97 -16.09 -11.30
N ILE A 78 2.64 -15.04 -10.84
CA ILE A 78 2.30 -13.64 -11.19
C ILE A 78 2.47 -13.41 -12.70
N SER A 79 3.58 -13.87 -13.28
CA SER A 79 3.81 -13.75 -14.73
C SER A 79 2.76 -14.51 -15.54
N TRP A 80 2.42 -15.72 -15.12
CA TRP A 80 1.35 -16.50 -15.74
C TRP A 80 0.00 -15.79 -15.62
N TYR A 81 -0.35 -15.23 -14.47
CA TYR A 81 -1.61 -14.54 -14.26
C TYR A 81 -1.73 -13.28 -15.11
N ALA A 82 -0.65 -12.50 -15.21
CA ALA A 82 -0.59 -11.37 -16.12
C ALA A 82 -0.82 -11.81 -17.57
N GLN A 83 -0.09 -12.84 -18.04
CA GLN A 83 -0.30 -13.39 -19.39
C GLN A 83 -1.74 -13.87 -19.60
N MET A 84 -2.32 -14.56 -18.62
CA MET A 84 -3.70 -15.01 -18.67
C MET A 84 -4.66 -13.84 -18.89
N LEU A 85 -4.50 -12.73 -18.15
CA LEU A 85 -5.33 -11.53 -18.31
C LEU A 85 -5.13 -10.87 -19.67
N TYR A 86 -3.88 -10.66 -20.09
CA TYR A 86 -3.58 -10.01 -21.37
C TYR A 86 -4.00 -10.84 -22.57
N TYR A 87 -3.92 -12.17 -22.51
CA TYR A 87 -4.33 -13.06 -23.60
C TYR A 87 -5.79 -13.54 -23.46
N MET A 88 -6.50 -13.14 -22.42
CA MET A 88 -7.92 -13.46 -22.27
C MET A 88 -8.71 -12.94 -23.47
N HIS A 89 -9.56 -13.79 -24.04
CA HIS A 89 -10.37 -13.54 -25.24
C HIS A 89 -9.58 -13.33 -26.55
N GLN A 90 -8.25 -13.51 -26.57
CA GLN A 90 -7.46 -13.38 -27.78
C GLN A 90 -7.90 -14.39 -28.86
N ALA A 91 -8.23 -13.89 -30.05
CA ALA A 91 -8.44 -14.71 -31.25
C ALA A 91 -7.18 -15.51 -31.59
N GLN A 92 -7.36 -16.81 -31.81
CA GLN A 92 -6.30 -17.70 -32.28
C GLN A 92 -6.26 -17.76 -33.80
N GLN A 93 -7.37 -17.47 -34.46
CA GLN A 93 -7.49 -17.43 -35.91
C GLN A 93 -8.17 -16.13 -36.39
N PRO A 94 -7.88 -15.64 -37.62
CA PRO A 94 -8.44 -14.39 -38.14
C PRO A 94 -9.97 -14.33 -38.14
N GLU A 95 -10.65 -15.45 -38.38
CA GLU A 95 -12.12 -15.55 -38.38
C GLU A 95 -12.76 -15.29 -37.01
N GLU A 96 -11.99 -15.42 -35.92
CA GLU A 96 -12.47 -15.21 -34.56
C GLU A 96 -12.41 -13.74 -34.13
N VAL A 97 -11.78 -12.85 -34.91
CA VAL A 97 -11.55 -11.45 -34.55
C VAL A 97 -12.85 -10.73 -34.19
N LYS A 98 -13.93 -10.91 -34.97
CA LYS A 98 -15.23 -10.28 -34.65
C LYS A 98 -15.81 -10.78 -33.33
N HIS A 99 -15.59 -12.05 -32.99
CA HIS A 99 -16.02 -12.61 -31.72
C HIS A 99 -15.22 -12.04 -30.54
N MET A 100 -13.89 -11.93 -30.69
CA MET A 100 -13.02 -11.24 -29.72
C MET A 100 -13.51 -9.81 -29.47
N LEU A 101 -13.77 -9.04 -30.54
CA LEU A 101 -14.26 -7.65 -30.42
C LEU A 101 -15.59 -7.57 -29.67
N SER A 102 -16.53 -8.51 -29.90
CA SER A 102 -17.77 -8.58 -29.10
C SER A 102 -17.53 -8.85 -27.62
N LYS A 103 -16.54 -9.69 -27.27
CA LYS A 103 -16.20 -9.94 -25.87
C LYS A 103 -15.66 -8.69 -25.18
N PHE A 104 -14.82 -7.91 -25.87
CA PHE A 104 -14.33 -6.65 -25.33
C PHE A 104 -15.41 -5.58 -25.21
N GLU A 105 -16.39 -5.53 -26.11
CA GLU A 105 -17.57 -4.66 -25.96
C GLU A 105 -18.38 -5.03 -24.72
N GLU A 106 -18.68 -6.31 -24.53
CA GLU A 106 -19.41 -6.81 -23.35
C GLU A 106 -18.69 -6.42 -22.05
N GLU A 107 -17.36 -6.63 -22.00
CA GLU A 107 -16.51 -6.27 -20.88
C GLU A 107 -16.52 -4.76 -20.61
N ALA A 108 -16.28 -3.94 -21.64
CA ALA A 108 -16.26 -2.49 -21.53
C ALA A 108 -17.61 -1.93 -21.05
N ILE A 109 -18.72 -2.41 -21.63
CA ILE A 109 -20.07 -2.00 -21.24
C ILE A 109 -20.35 -2.37 -19.79
N SER A 110 -19.95 -3.57 -19.35
CA SER A 110 -20.11 -4.00 -17.96
C SER A 110 -19.39 -3.04 -17.00
N ILE A 111 -18.15 -2.67 -17.32
CA ILE A 111 -17.34 -1.74 -16.51
C ILE A 111 -18.00 -0.35 -16.45
N LEU A 112 -18.40 0.19 -17.59
CA LEU A 112 -19.03 1.52 -17.65
C LEU A 112 -20.37 1.56 -16.91
N LYS A 113 -21.18 0.48 -16.99
CA LYS A 113 -22.45 0.37 -16.25
C LYS A 113 -22.26 0.34 -14.73
N MET A 114 -21.15 -0.21 -14.26
CA MET A 114 -20.81 -0.27 -12.83
C MET A 114 -20.09 0.99 -12.33
N SER A 115 -19.84 1.98 -13.20
CA SER A 115 -19.05 3.15 -12.84
C SER A 115 -19.84 4.11 -11.92
N PRO A 116 -19.24 4.51 -10.78
CA PRO A 116 -19.76 5.61 -9.97
C PRO A 116 -19.80 6.95 -10.72
N LEU A 117 -18.94 7.17 -11.73
CA LEU A 117 -18.91 8.41 -12.51
C LEU A 117 -20.09 8.53 -13.48
N LEU A 118 -20.67 7.39 -13.87
CA LEU A 118 -21.75 7.33 -14.88
C LEU A 118 -23.09 6.85 -14.29
N HIS A 119 -23.21 6.78 -12.96
CA HIS A 119 -24.37 6.18 -12.28
C HIS A 119 -25.74 6.79 -12.65
N ASP A 120 -25.76 8.09 -13.01
CA ASP A 120 -26.97 8.81 -13.42
C ASP A 120 -27.24 8.78 -14.93
N LEU A 121 -26.40 8.10 -15.71
CA LEU A 121 -26.44 8.10 -17.18
C LEU A 121 -26.70 6.69 -17.72
N ASP A 122 -27.50 6.59 -18.77
CA ASP A 122 -27.81 5.31 -19.43
C ASP A 122 -27.02 5.17 -20.74
N LEU A 123 -26.10 4.21 -20.78
CA LEU A 123 -25.30 3.88 -21.97
C LEU A 123 -26.14 3.50 -23.20
N GLY A 124 -27.40 3.10 -23.02
CA GLY A 124 -28.33 2.79 -24.10
C GLY A 124 -29.10 4.01 -24.62
N LYS A 125 -29.05 5.15 -23.95
CA LYS A 125 -29.78 6.37 -24.36
C LYS A 125 -28.88 7.31 -25.14
N TYR A 126 -29.33 7.63 -26.36
CA TYR A 126 -28.62 8.57 -27.24
C TYR A 126 -28.41 9.96 -26.59
N GLU A 127 -29.39 10.44 -25.82
CA GLU A 127 -29.34 11.75 -25.15
C GLU A 127 -28.25 11.85 -24.08
N ASP A 128 -27.90 10.73 -23.45
CA ASP A 128 -26.86 10.68 -22.42
C ASP A 128 -25.45 10.59 -23.03
N GLY A 129 -25.36 10.17 -24.30
CA GLY A 129 -24.10 9.97 -25.03
C GLY A 129 -23.12 11.15 -24.92
N PRO A 130 -23.49 12.38 -25.28
CA PRO A 130 -22.58 13.53 -25.21
C PRO A 130 -22.01 13.77 -23.81
N LYS A 131 -22.81 13.58 -22.76
CA LYS A 131 -22.36 13.74 -21.36
C LYS A 131 -21.40 12.63 -20.95
N ILE A 132 -21.67 11.38 -21.36
CA ILE A 132 -20.77 10.25 -21.13
C ILE A 132 -19.40 10.56 -21.76
N VAL A 133 -19.38 11.02 -23.01
CA VAL A 133 -18.14 11.40 -23.71
C VAL A 133 -17.42 12.53 -22.98
N GLU A 134 -18.12 13.56 -22.54
CA GLU A 134 -17.53 14.68 -21.80
C GLU A 134 -16.87 14.22 -20.49
N ILE A 135 -17.55 13.37 -19.71
CA ILE A 135 -17.01 12.82 -18.46
C ILE A 135 -15.76 11.99 -18.73
N VAL A 136 -15.82 10.99 -19.61
CA VAL A 136 -14.68 10.07 -19.82
C VAL A 136 -13.48 10.77 -20.47
N THR A 137 -13.70 11.80 -21.29
CA THR A 137 -12.62 12.58 -21.91
C THR A 137 -11.99 13.60 -20.97
N SER A 138 -12.76 14.13 -20.01
CA SER A 138 -12.25 15.05 -18.98
C SER A 138 -11.52 14.32 -17.84
N THR A 139 -11.64 12.99 -17.75
CA THR A 139 -10.95 12.16 -16.76
C THR A 139 -9.93 11.20 -17.39
N PRO A 140 -8.87 11.70 -18.04
CA PRO A 140 -7.84 10.83 -18.61
C PRO A 140 -7.17 10.00 -17.52
N ASN A 141 -6.74 8.78 -17.86
CA ASN A 141 -6.10 7.83 -16.94
C ASN A 141 -7.02 7.22 -15.85
N THR A 142 -8.34 7.18 -16.09
CA THR A 142 -9.31 6.45 -15.26
C THR A 142 -9.69 5.12 -15.88
N ARG A 143 -10.27 4.24 -15.08
CA ARG A 143 -10.83 2.95 -15.53
C ARG A 143 -11.90 3.18 -16.60
N GLU A 144 -12.79 4.14 -16.36
CA GLU A 144 -13.88 4.53 -17.25
C GLU A 144 -13.38 5.03 -18.60
N HIS A 145 -12.34 5.86 -18.60
CA HIS A 145 -11.71 6.34 -19.82
C HIS A 145 -11.18 5.19 -20.68
N PHE A 146 -10.42 4.27 -20.09
CA PHE A 146 -9.88 3.13 -20.83
C PHE A 146 -10.96 2.13 -21.25
N ALA A 147 -12.00 1.91 -20.45
CA ALA A 147 -13.15 1.10 -20.84
C ALA A 147 -13.91 1.71 -22.01
N TYR A 148 -14.12 3.03 -22.01
CA TYR A 148 -14.76 3.73 -23.13
C TYR A 148 -13.92 3.67 -24.42
N GLU A 149 -12.61 3.90 -24.33
CA GLU A 149 -11.70 3.76 -25.47
C GLU A 149 -11.68 2.32 -26.02
N MET A 150 -11.74 1.31 -25.14
CA MET A 150 -11.87 -0.09 -25.52
C MET A 150 -13.21 -0.36 -26.22
N LEU A 151 -14.31 0.20 -25.73
CA LEU A 151 -15.64 0.08 -26.37
C LEU A 151 -15.63 0.69 -27.78
N MET A 152 -15.19 1.93 -27.89
CA MET A 152 -15.15 2.65 -29.17
C MET A 152 -14.20 2.00 -30.16
N GLY A 153 -13.01 1.58 -29.72
CA GLY A 153 -12.07 0.83 -30.54
C GLY A 153 -12.68 -0.47 -31.06
N SER A 154 -13.45 -1.18 -30.24
CA SER A 154 -14.08 -2.44 -30.63
C SER A 154 -15.13 -2.23 -31.73
N ILE A 155 -16.02 -1.27 -31.51
CA ILE A 155 -17.09 -0.90 -32.45
C ILE A 155 -16.49 -0.43 -33.78
N CYS A 156 -15.54 0.51 -33.73
CA CYS A 156 -14.89 1.04 -34.94
C CYS A 156 -14.15 -0.06 -35.70
N SER A 157 -13.40 -0.92 -35.01
CA SER A 157 -12.73 -2.06 -35.67
C SER A 157 -13.71 -2.98 -36.40
N LYS A 158 -14.85 -3.31 -35.80
CA LYS A 158 -15.88 -4.12 -36.46
C LYS A 158 -16.44 -3.44 -37.70
N THR A 159 -16.82 -2.16 -37.58
CA THR A 159 -17.36 -1.37 -38.70
C THR A 159 -16.37 -1.30 -39.86
N CYS A 160 -15.10 -0.99 -39.59
CA CYS A 160 -14.07 -0.93 -40.64
C CYS A 160 -13.82 -2.30 -41.29
N ILE A 161 -13.90 -3.41 -40.53
CA ILE A 161 -13.84 -4.76 -41.10
C ILE A 161 -15.03 -5.02 -42.04
N ASP A 162 -16.25 -4.64 -41.65
CA ASP A 162 -17.45 -4.77 -42.49
C ASP A 162 -17.37 -3.93 -43.77
N GLU A 163 -16.72 -2.77 -43.69
CA GLU A 163 -16.47 -1.85 -44.81
C GLU A 163 -15.26 -2.25 -45.68
N ASN A 164 -14.55 -3.32 -45.33
CA ASN A 164 -13.27 -3.73 -45.96
C ASN A 164 -12.18 -2.65 -45.95
N ASN A 165 -12.16 -1.80 -44.91
CA ASN A 165 -11.14 -0.77 -44.70
C ASN A 165 -10.08 -1.28 -43.70
N ALA A 166 -9.02 -1.87 -44.24
CA ALA A 166 -7.97 -2.48 -43.42
C ALA A 166 -7.15 -1.46 -42.61
N GLU A 167 -6.88 -0.27 -43.16
CA GLU A 167 -6.04 0.74 -42.51
C GLU A 167 -6.72 1.29 -41.25
N ASP A 168 -7.99 1.68 -41.37
CA ASP A 168 -8.76 2.17 -40.22
C ASP A 168 -9.06 1.07 -39.21
N ALA A 169 -9.26 -0.18 -39.67
CA ALA A 169 -9.43 -1.32 -38.77
C ALA A 169 -8.18 -1.56 -37.91
N VAL A 170 -6.99 -1.50 -38.52
CA VAL A 170 -5.70 -1.62 -37.81
C VAL A 170 -5.50 -0.46 -36.84
N PHE A 171 -5.81 0.77 -37.26
CA PHE A 171 -5.72 1.95 -36.40
C PHE A 171 -6.65 1.83 -35.17
N ALA A 172 -7.92 1.50 -35.37
CA ALA A 172 -8.88 1.29 -34.28
C ALA A 172 -8.46 0.14 -33.34
N MET A 173 -7.96 -0.96 -33.90
CA MET A 173 -7.46 -2.12 -33.15
C MET A 173 -6.25 -1.74 -32.28
N SER A 174 -5.35 -0.89 -32.79
CA SER A 174 -4.18 -0.43 -32.01
C SER A 174 -4.60 0.37 -30.77
N ARG A 175 -5.61 1.24 -30.90
CA ARG A 175 -6.15 2.03 -29.79
C ARG A 175 -6.87 1.14 -28.78
N LEU A 176 -7.72 0.25 -29.26
CA LEU A 176 -8.38 -0.79 -28.45
C LEU A 176 -7.37 -1.56 -27.59
N MET A 177 -6.31 -2.11 -28.21
CA MET A 177 -5.33 -2.95 -27.52
C MET A 177 -4.55 -2.19 -26.46
N ASN A 178 -4.19 -0.93 -26.72
CA ASN A 178 -3.56 -0.06 -25.73
C ASN A 178 -4.52 0.26 -24.58
N ALA A 179 -5.77 0.61 -24.88
CA ALA A 179 -6.80 0.92 -23.88
C ALA A 179 -7.07 -0.29 -22.98
N ARG A 180 -7.25 -1.48 -23.57
CA ARG A 180 -7.42 -2.73 -22.83
C ARG A 180 -6.22 -3.02 -21.92
N SER A 181 -5.00 -2.79 -22.41
CA SER A 181 -3.79 -3.02 -21.63
C SER A 181 -3.72 -2.13 -20.39
N MET A 182 -4.11 -0.87 -20.53
CA MET A 182 -4.20 0.08 -19.42
C MET A 182 -5.36 -0.25 -18.48
N LEU A 183 -6.48 -0.74 -19.00
CA LEU A 183 -7.62 -1.17 -18.19
C LEU A 183 -7.24 -2.35 -17.27
N ILE A 184 -6.56 -3.36 -17.80
CA ILE A 184 -6.01 -4.48 -17.01
C ILE A 184 -5.05 -3.96 -15.94
N PHE A 185 -4.17 -3.02 -16.29
CA PHE A 185 -3.26 -2.40 -15.33
C PHE A 185 -4.02 -1.70 -14.20
N LYS A 186 -5.02 -0.88 -14.52
CA LYS A 186 -5.84 -0.15 -13.54
C LYS A 186 -6.63 -1.07 -12.63
N ASP A 187 -7.28 -2.08 -13.18
CA ASP A 187 -8.15 -2.98 -12.42
C ASP A 187 -7.38 -3.98 -11.58
N THR A 188 -6.18 -4.39 -12.02
CA THR A 188 -5.49 -5.52 -11.43
C THR A 188 -4.13 -5.18 -10.82
N PHE A 189 -3.33 -4.31 -11.45
CA PHE A 189 -1.90 -4.19 -11.12
C PHE A 189 -1.51 -2.88 -10.43
N GLU A 190 -2.22 -1.78 -10.66
CA GLU A 190 -1.81 -0.44 -10.23
C GLU A 190 -1.49 -0.39 -8.73
N THR A 191 -2.39 -0.87 -7.87
CA THR A 191 -2.18 -0.90 -6.41
C THR A 191 -0.96 -1.72 -6.00
N PHE A 192 -0.70 -2.84 -6.67
CA PHE A 192 0.43 -3.72 -6.34
C PHE A 192 1.76 -3.16 -6.84
N VAL A 193 1.75 -2.49 -8.00
CA VAL A 193 2.93 -1.78 -8.51
C VAL A 193 3.30 -0.63 -7.58
N TRP A 194 2.32 0.15 -7.11
CA TRP A 194 2.55 1.18 -6.10
C TRP A 194 3.10 0.61 -4.79
N SER A 195 2.51 -0.49 -4.31
CA SER A 195 2.97 -1.16 -3.09
C SER A 195 4.40 -1.68 -3.23
N GLY A 196 4.72 -2.31 -4.36
CA GLY A 196 6.06 -2.80 -4.66
C GLY A 196 7.09 -1.68 -4.80
N TYR A 197 6.71 -0.54 -5.39
CA TYR A 197 7.54 0.65 -5.48
C TYR A 197 7.93 1.18 -4.09
N LEU A 198 6.95 1.33 -3.18
CA LEU A 198 7.20 1.76 -1.80
C LEU A 198 8.09 0.78 -1.02
N VAL A 199 7.90 -0.53 -1.23
CA VAL A 199 8.79 -1.56 -0.64
C VAL A 199 10.21 -1.42 -1.17
N GLY A 200 10.39 -1.07 -2.45
CA GLY A 200 11.69 -0.78 -3.05
C GLY A 200 12.40 0.40 -2.40
N ASP A 201 11.68 1.47 -2.07
CA ASP A 201 12.23 2.63 -1.36
C ASP A 201 12.73 2.26 0.05
N LEU A 202 11.93 1.49 0.79
CA LEU A 202 12.33 0.98 2.12
C LEU A 202 13.59 0.10 2.06
N LYS A 203 13.72 -0.75 1.03
CA LYS A 203 14.94 -1.55 0.81
C LYS A 203 16.15 -0.67 0.52
N SER A 204 15.97 0.36 -0.31
CA SER A 204 17.03 1.30 -0.65
C SER A 204 17.53 2.07 0.59
N LEU A 205 16.62 2.40 1.51
CA LEU A 205 16.97 3.02 2.80
C LEU A 205 17.78 2.11 3.70
N LEU A 206 17.46 0.81 3.74
CA LEU A 206 18.30 -0.15 4.47
C LEU A 206 19.71 -0.21 3.89
N ILE A 207 19.86 -0.18 2.56
CA ILE A 207 21.18 -0.14 1.91
C ILE A 207 21.95 1.12 2.34
N ILE A 208 21.31 2.30 2.25
CA ILE A 208 21.90 3.57 2.69
C ILE A 208 22.37 3.47 4.14
N TRP A 209 21.54 2.93 5.03
CA TRP A 209 21.91 2.70 6.42
C TRP A 209 23.15 1.83 6.55
N GLN A 210 23.18 0.66 5.90
CA GLN A 210 24.31 -0.27 5.99
C GLN A 210 25.62 0.35 5.50
N GLU A 211 25.57 1.13 4.42
CA GLU A 211 26.74 1.78 3.82
C GLU A 211 27.22 2.99 4.62
N ASN A 212 26.35 3.60 5.44
CA ASN A 212 26.62 4.88 6.10
C ASN A 212 26.59 4.82 7.64
N LYS A 213 26.61 3.64 8.28
CA LYS A 213 26.55 3.50 9.74
C LYS A 213 27.54 4.37 10.54
N HIS A 214 28.63 4.79 9.90
CA HIS A 214 29.68 5.62 10.48
C HIS A 214 29.73 7.06 9.94
N ASN A 215 28.68 7.49 9.26
CA ASN A 215 28.59 8.84 8.73
C ASN A 215 28.22 9.83 9.84
N ALA A 216 29.18 10.66 10.23
CA ALA A 216 29.03 11.70 11.24
C ALA A 216 28.46 13.03 10.70
N ASP A 217 28.02 13.08 9.43
CA ASP A 217 27.37 14.26 8.86
C ASP A 217 25.88 14.28 9.22
N GLU A 218 25.50 15.16 10.16
CA GLU A 218 24.09 15.36 10.56
C GLU A 218 23.22 15.77 9.37
N LYS A 219 23.77 16.60 8.48
CA LYS A 219 23.03 17.13 7.34
C LYS A 219 22.68 16.05 6.34
N PHE A 220 23.58 15.09 6.14
CA PHE A 220 23.31 13.89 5.35
C PHE A 220 22.07 13.16 5.87
N TRP A 221 22.00 12.90 7.18
CA TRP A 221 20.86 12.18 7.77
C TRP A 221 19.56 12.97 7.75
N GLU A 222 19.62 14.28 7.99
CA GLU A 222 18.47 15.16 7.78
C GLU A 222 17.92 15.01 6.36
N ASP A 223 18.77 15.04 5.33
CA ASP A 223 18.34 14.98 3.93
C ASP A 223 17.79 13.60 3.55
N ILE A 224 18.37 12.52 4.11
CA ILE A 224 17.84 11.16 4.00
C ILE A 224 16.44 11.07 4.60
N PHE A 225 16.24 11.50 5.85
CA PHE A 225 14.93 11.43 6.50
C PHE A 225 13.92 12.40 5.86
N ARG A 226 14.37 13.53 5.33
CA ARG A 226 13.53 14.48 4.58
C ARG A 226 12.95 13.89 3.30
N SER A 227 13.71 13.04 2.65
CA SER A 227 13.29 12.33 1.44
C SER A 227 12.49 11.06 1.76
N ASN A 228 12.58 10.56 3.00
CA ASN A 228 12.05 9.24 3.40
C ASN A 228 11.27 9.27 4.71
N GLN A 229 10.29 10.17 4.80
CA GLN A 229 9.58 10.47 6.05
C GLN A 229 8.70 9.33 6.57
N LEU A 230 8.37 8.35 5.71
CA LEU A 230 7.68 7.12 6.11
C LEU A 230 8.48 6.35 7.17
N VAL A 231 9.81 6.46 7.19
CA VAL A 231 10.64 5.83 8.21
C VAL A 231 10.36 6.39 9.59
N LEU A 232 10.19 7.71 9.70
CA LEU A 232 9.92 8.38 10.96
C LEU A 232 8.57 7.97 11.54
N SER A 233 7.59 7.63 10.69
CA SER A 233 6.28 7.15 11.16
C SER A 233 6.35 5.80 11.85
N GLN A 234 7.37 4.98 11.59
CA GLN A 234 7.55 3.67 12.25
C GLN A 234 7.98 3.77 13.72
N VAL A 235 8.38 4.96 14.17
CA VAL A 235 8.77 5.22 15.57
C VAL A 235 7.55 5.35 16.47
N PHE A 236 6.47 5.93 15.95
CA PHE A 236 5.30 6.31 16.73
C PHE A 236 4.25 5.20 16.76
N SER A 237 3.55 5.07 17.89
CA SER A 237 2.42 4.15 18.06
C SER A 237 1.09 4.70 17.53
N PHE A 238 1.11 5.91 16.95
CA PHE A 238 -0.04 6.62 16.41
C PHE A 238 0.29 7.15 15.01
N PRO A 239 -0.72 7.39 14.16
CA PRO A 239 -0.48 7.86 12.80
C PRO A 239 0.17 9.23 12.83
N VAL A 240 1.17 9.42 11.96
CA VAL A 240 1.82 10.71 11.74
C VAL A 240 1.91 10.98 10.24
N THR A 241 1.65 12.23 9.87
CA THR A 241 1.82 12.76 8.52
C THR A 241 2.76 13.95 8.57
N ILE A 242 3.24 14.32 7.39
CA ILE A 242 4.13 15.46 7.20
C ILE A 242 3.33 16.74 7.38
N PHE A 243 3.81 17.63 8.25
CA PHE A 243 3.29 18.99 8.34
C PHE A 243 4.22 19.96 7.61
N GLN A 244 5.50 20.04 8.01
CA GLN A 244 6.52 20.86 7.36
C GLN A 244 7.94 20.27 7.50
N LYS A 245 8.76 20.43 6.46
CA LYS A 245 10.13 19.85 6.37
C LYS A 245 11.20 20.59 7.18
N GLN A 246 10.97 21.87 7.49
CA GLN A 246 11.70 22.71 8.45
C GLN A 246 10.71 23.79 8.88
N ALA A 247 10.51 23.94 10.19
CA ALA A 247 9.51 24.86 10.70
C ALA A 247 10.10 25.79 11.74
N TYR A 248 9.79 27.07 11.60
CA TYR A 248 9.96 28.03 12.67
C TYR A 248 8.95 27.72 13.77
N VAL A 249 9.44 27.41 14.96
CA VAL A 249 8.63 26.98 16.12
C VAL A 249 8.57 28.03 17.22
N GLY A 250 8.92 29.29 16.91
CA GLY A 250 8.77 30.41 17.84
C GLY A 250 10.08 30.94 18.41
N GLY A 251 9.99 31.80 19.43
CA GLY A 251 11.13 32.25 20.23
C GLY A 251 11.92 33.43 19.66
N LYS A 252 11.38 34.17 18.68
CA LYS A 252 12.01 35.43 18.24
C LYS A 252 12.04 36.45 19.38
N GLY A 253 13.22 37.02 19.63
CA GLY A 253 13.38 38.17 20.50
C GLY A 253 12.70 39.42 19.93
N ILE A 254 12.64 40.49 20.73
CA ILE A 254 12.03 41.79 20.35
C ILE A 254 12.64 42.37 19.05
N ASN A 255 13.90 42.03 18.75
CA ASN A 255 14.60 42.41 17.51
C ASN A 255 14.37 41.45 16.32
N ASN A 256 13.40 40.54 16.43
CA ASN A 256 13.06 39.50 15.44
C ASN A 256 14.20 38.50 15.14
N ARG A 257 15.22 38.41 16.01
CA ARG A 257 16.35 37.45 15.91
C ARG A 257 16.22 36.34 16.96
N GLY A 258 16.96 35.24 16.76
CA GLY A 258 17.03 34.13 17.72
C GLY A 258 15.87 33.13 17.65
N GLY A 259 15.18 33.09 16.51
CA GLY A 259 14.08 32.15 16.30
C GLY A 259 14.52 30.68 16.38
N SER A 260 13.74 29.87 17.07
CA SER A 260 13.94 28.43 17.16
C SER A 260 13.38 27.75 15.91
N VAL A 261 14.19 26.89 15.28
CA VAL A 261 13.84 26.10 14.10
C VAL A 261 14.03 24.64 14.49
N THR A 262 13.03 23.82 14.21
CA THR A 262 13.12 22.37 14.40
C THR A 262 13.52 21.70 13.09
N ASP A 263 14.23 20.57 13.19
CA ASP A 263 14.67 19.80 12.01
C ASP A 263 13.47 19.25 11.25
N PHE A 264 12.45 18.77 11.99
CA PHE A 264 11.20 18.26 11.41
C PHE A 264 9.97 18.59 12.26
N LEU A 265 8.89 18.93 11.55
CA LEU A 265 7.57 19.14 12.11
C LEU A 265 6.58 18.14 11.49
N MET A 266 6.16 17.15 12.27
CA MET A 266 5.13 16.19 11.87
C MET A 266 3.80 16.49 12.57
N GLN A 267 2.72 15.90 12.08
CA GLN A 267 1.37 16.09 12.63
C GLN A 267 0.64 14.76 12.71
N ASN A 268 -0.12 14.55 13.77
CA ASN A 268 -1.10 13.48 13.79
C ASN A 268 -2.29 13.87 12.89
N PRO A 269 -2.61 13.13 11.82
CA PRO A 269 -3.64 13.53 10.85
C PRO A 269 -5.07 13.51 11.41
N VAL A 270 -5.29 12.87 12.57
CA VAL A 270 -6.61 12.75 13.22
C VAL A 270 -6.80 13.84 14.27
N SER A 271 -5.82 14.02 15.16
CA SER A 271 -5.91 15.02 16.24
C SER A 271 -5.33 16.38 15.86
N GLU A 272 -4.68 16.47 14.69
CA GLU A 272 -3.94 17.64 14.21
C GLU A 272 -2.79 18.09 15.12
N ASN A 273 -2.45 17.29 16.15
CA ASN A 273 -1.41 17.63 17.11
C ASN A 273 -0.02 17.50 16.49
N ILE A 274 0.84 18.47 16.77
CA ILE A 274 2.19 18.55 16.24
C ILE A 274 3.17 17.63 16.98
N LEU A 275 4.21 17.24 16.26
CA LEU A 275 5.38 16.52 16.75
C LEU A 275 6.66 17.22 16.31
N LEU A 276 7.64 17.23 17.20
CA LEU A 276 8.97 17.80 16.99
C LEU A 276 10.00 16.68 16.96
N ILE A 277 10.91 16.72 15.99
CA ILE A 277 11.99 15.74 15.90
C ILE A 277 13.31 16.50 15.78
N GLU A 278 14.24 16.12 16.65
CA GLU A 278 15.62 16.55 16.63
C GLU A 278 16.48 15.38 16.14
N ILE A 279 17.29 15.63 15.11
CA ILE A 279 18.12 14.59 14.48
C ILE A 279 19.58 14.87 14.77
N LYS A 280 20.25 13.87 15.34
CA LYS A 280 21.71 13.80 15.48
C LYS A 280 22.25 12.67 14.65
N THR A 281 23.56 12.49 14.66
CA THR A 281 24.23 11.49 13.83
C THR A 281 24.27 10.13 14.53
N PRO A 282 24.46 9.01 13.79
CA PRO A 282 24.72 7.70 14.39
C PRO A 282 26.03 7.66 15.20
N GLU A 283 26.94 8.61 14.99
CA GLU A 283 28.20 8.76 15.72
C GLU A 283 28.05 9.64 16.97
N SER A 284 26.88 10.22 17.20
CA SER A 284 26.60 10.97 18.44
C SER A 284 26.63 10.05 19.64
N ARG A 285 27.42 10.44 20.65
CA ARG A 285 27.57 9.64 21.87
C ARG A 285 26.29 9.66 22.70
N LEU A 286 25.91 8.49 23.20
CA LEU A 286 24.76 8.27 24.06
C LEU A 286 25.18 8.37 25.54
N LEU A 287 26.33 7.80 25.89
CA LEU A 287 26.84 7.73 27.25
C LEU A 287 28.05 8.64 27.47
N GLY A 288 28.11 9.22 28.66
CA GLY A 288 29.24 9.97 29.17
C GLY A 288 30.22 9.08 29.93
N SER A 289 30.95 9.68 30.85
CA SER A 289 31.86 8.94 31.73
C SER A 289 31.10 8.02 32.70
N SER A 290 31.78 6.97 33.15
CA SER A 290 31.36 6.22 34.33
C SER A 290 31.27 7.18 35.52
N TYR A 291 30.09 7.26 36.12
CA TYR A 291 29.84 8.03 37.34
C TYR A 291 30.21 7.20 38.57
N ARG A 292 29.96 5.89 38.52
CA ARG A 292 30.36 4.84 39.46
C ARG A 292 30.57 3.52 38.73
N GLU A 293 31.11 2.50 39.40
CA GLU A 293 31.39 1.17 38.81
C GLU A 293 30.21 0.58 38.01
N THR A 294 28.98 0.82 38.46
CA THR A 294 27.76 0.27 37.83
C THR A 294 26.85 1.32 37.20
N VAL A 295 27.30 2.57 37.04
CA VAL A 295 26.45 3.68 36.57
C VAL A 295 27.21 4.56 35.62
N TYR A 296 26.66 4.75 34.42
CA TYR A 296 27.15 5.70 33.44
C TYR A 296 26.29 6.96 33.41
N SER A 297 26.94 8.10 33.24
CA SER A 297 26.26 9.35 32.89
C SER A 297 25.79 9.33 31.44
N ILE A 298 24.88 10.21 31.08
CA ILE A 298 24.47 10.43 29.69
C ILE A 298 25.38 11.49 29.07
N HIS A 299 25.73 11.31 27.79
CA HIS A 299 26.59 12.27 27.10
C HIS A 299 25.91 13.63 26.95
N ASN A 300 26.71 14.69 26.97
CA ASN A 300 26.22 16.06 26.84
C ASN A 300 25.46 16.27 25.52
N ASP A 301 25.92 15.68 24.42
CA ASP A 301 25.25 15.77 23.11
C ASP A 301 23.80 15.28 23.19
N LEU A 302 23.56 14.10 23.79
CA LEU A 302 22.20 13.57 23.92
C LEU A 302 21.33 14.41 24.87
N THR A 303 21.86 14.79 26.04
CA THR A 303 21.11 15.65 26.96
C THR A 303 20.81 17.02 26.38
N GLY A 304 21.74 17.58 25.60
CA GLY A 304 21.60 18.83 24.88
C GLY A 304 20.46 18.77 23.87
N SER A 305 20.40 17.70 23.06
CA SER A 305 19.30 17.46 22.11
C SER A 305 17.94 17.35 22.78
N ILE A 306 17.86 16.67 23.94
CA ILE A 306 16.62 16.55 24.73
C ILE A 306 16.16 17.92 25.24
N ILE A 307 17.09 18.74 25.75
CA ILE A 307 16.79 20.11 26.20
C ILE A 307 16.38 20.99 25.01
N GLN A 308 17.06 20.86 23.88
CA GLN A 308 16.79 21.60 22.66
C GLN A 308 15.36 21.35 22.15
N VAL A 309 14.97 20.08 21.97
CA VAL A 309 13.61 19.74 21.49
C VAL A 309 12.54 20.13 22.51
N SER A 310 12.84 20.06 23.81
CA SER A 310 11.93 20.53 24.87
C SER A 310 11.75 22.06 24.84
N THR A 311 12.81 22.80 24.55
CA THR A 311 12.78 24.27 24.43
C THR A 311 12.01 24.69 23.17
N GLN A 312 12.19 23.96 22.06
CA GLN A 312 11.41 24.12 20.83
C GLN A 312 9.91 23.91 21.10
N ARG A 313 9.54 22.87 21.86
CA ARG A 313 8.15 22.60 22.26
C ARG A 313 7.56 23.73 23.08
N ASP A 314 8.27 24.19 24.11
CA ASP A 314 7.81 25.28 24.97
C ASP A 314 7.59 26.57 24.16
N SER A 315 8.51 26.88 23.24
CA SER A 315 8.37 28.01 22.31
C SER A 315 7.14 27.86 21.41
N LEU A 316 6.91 26.67 20.86
CA LEU A 316 5.77 26.40 19.98
C LEU A 316 4.44 26.59 20.71
N ILE A 317 4.34 26.10 21.95
CA ILE A 317 3.13 26.24 22.77
C ILE A 317 2.87 27.72 23.08
N LYS A 318 3.91 28.48 23.44
CA LYS A 318 3.79 29.91 23.76
C LYS A 318 3.37 30.75 22.56
N ASP A 319 3.95 30.47 21.39
CA ASP A 319 3.70 31.22 20.16
C ASP A 319 2.53 30.65 19.33
N TYR A 320 1.86 29.59 19.81
CA TYR A 320 0.85 28.83 19.08
C TYR A 320 -0.22 29.72 18.43
N THR A 321 -0.85 30.61 19.20
CA THR A 321 -1.96 31.44 18.69
C THR A 321 -1.53 32.31 17.50
N ALA A 322 -0.32 32.88 17.57
CA ALA A 322 0.20 33.73 16.49
C ALA A 322 0.56 32.89 15.24
N LEU A 323 1.16 31.72 15.45
CA LEU A 323 1.52 30.80 14.36
C LEU A 323 0.27 30.22 13.69
N PHE A 324 -0.71 29.77 14.47
CA PHE A 324 -1.98 29.25 13.98
C PHE A 324 -2.72 30.29 13.13
N TYR A 325 -2.87 31.52 13.64
CA TYR A 325 -3.52 32.60 12.89
C TYR A 325 -2.82 32.87 11.56
N LYS A 326 -1.48 32.86 11.54
CA LYS A 326 -0.69 33.05 10.33
C LYS A 326 -0.93 31.95 9.29
N GLU A 327 -1.04 30.69 9.69
CA GLU A 327 -1.31 29.60 8.73
C GLU A 327 -2.74 29.71 8.15
N ILE A 328 -3.73 30.02 8.97
CA ILE A 328 -5.13 30.21 8.53
C ILE A 328 -5.26 31.36 7.54
N VAL A 329 -4.64 32.53 7.84
CA VAL A 329 -4.66 33.69 6.92
C VAL A 329 -4.01 33.38 5.57
N ASN A 330 -3.05 32.46 5.54
CA ASN A 330 -2.39 32.02 4.30
C ASN A 330 -3.10 30.84 3.61
N ASN A 331 -4.37 30.55 3.95
CA ASN A 331 -5.14 29.42 3.42
C ASN A 331 -4.42 28.06 3.57
N ARG A 332 -3.65 27.87 4.64
CA ARG A 332 -3.01 26.60 4.97
C ARG A 332 -3.82 25.85 6.02
N LYS A 333 -3.66 24.52 6.06
CA LYS A 333 -4.28 23.69 7.09
C LYS A 333 -3.81 24.13 8.49
N GLY A 334 -4.76 24.17 9.42
CA GLY A 334 -4.46 24.41 10.82
C GLY A 334 -3.66 23.27 11.45
N PHE A 335 -3.19 23.51 12.66
CA PHE A 335 -2.54 22.51 13.50
C PHE A 335 -2.90 22.76 14.96
N GLN A 336 -2.68 21.75 15.80
CA GLN A 336 -2.83 21.84 17.25
C GLN A 336 -1.47 21.72 17.93
N ALA A 337 -1.25 22.48 19.00
CA ALA A 337 -0.07 22.38 19.86
C ALA A 337 -0.48 21.92 21.28
N LEU A 338 -1.25 20.83 21.34
CA LEU A 338 -1.77 20.25 22.57
C LEU A 338 -0.73 19.29 23.16
N HIS A 339 0.29 19.86 23.80
CA HIS A 339 1.47 19.13 24.30
C HIS A 339 2.16 18.29 23.21
N PRO A 340 2.83 18.94 22.23
CA PRO A 340 3.49 18.25 21.12
C PRO A 340 4.46 17.16 21.59
N HIS A 341 4.42 16.00 20.95
CA HIS A 341 5.38 14.93 21.22
C HIS A 341 6.77 15.32 20.70
N CYS A 342 7.82 14.93 21.42
CA CYS A 342 9.20 15.17 21.03
C CYS A 342 9.94 13.85 20.80
N LEU A 343 10.70 13.79 19.71
CA LEU A 343 11.57 12.67 19.38
C LEU A 343 13.00 13.15 19.19
N VAL A 344 13.96 12.40 19.72
CA VAL A 344 15.39 12.56 19.42
C VAL A 344 15.88 11.28 18.75
N ILE A 345 16.49 11.42 17.58
CA ILE A 345 17.15 10.32 16.86
C ILE A 345 18.65 10.54 16.97
N ALA A 346 19.35 9.66 17.69
CA ALA A 346 20.78 9.85 17.96
C ALA A 346 21.51 8.54 18.22
N GLY A 347 22.75 8.47 17.78
CA GLY A 347 23.69 7.40 18.14
C GLY A 347 23.35 6.03 17.57
N ASN A 348 24.19 5.06 17.93
CA ASN A 348 24.09 3.67 17.53
C ASN A 348 24.38 2.79 18.75
N LEU A 349 23.35 2.08 19.22
CA LEU A 349 23.40 1.33 20.48
C LEU A 349 24.41 0.19 20.39
N ASP A 350 24.32 -0.61 19.33
CA ASP A 350 25.25 -1.73 19.09
C ASP A 350 26.71 -1.27 19.04
N LYS A 351 26.99 -0.15 18.36
CA LYS A 351 28.35 0.39 18.22
C LYS A 351 28.95 0.86 19.55
N GLU A 352 28.19 1.65 20.32
CA GLU A 352 28.73 2.32 21.51
C GLU A 352 28.65 1.46 22.78
N ILE A 353 27.53 0.74 22.93
CA ILE A 353 27.21 -0.03 24.13
C ILE A 353 27.55 -1.50 23.92
N GLY A 354 27.26 -2.05 22.73
CA GLY A 354 27.43 -3.47 22.44
C GLY A 354 26.79 -4.34 23.52
N ASP A 355 27.45 -5.42 23.94
CA ASP A 355 26.92 -6.34 24.96
C ASP A 355 27.16 -5.91 26.42
N ASP A 356 27.64 -4.69 26.66
CA ASP A 356 27.86 -4.19 28.02
C ASP A 356 26.54 -3.93 28.76
N SER A 357 26.14 -4.89 29.58
CA SER A 357 24.89 -4.83 30.35
C SER A 357 24.80 -3.61 31.29
N ILE A 358 25.92 -3.10 31.82
CA ILE A 358 25.92 -1.97 32.76
C ILE A 358 25.64 -0.67 32.02
N LYS A 359 26.32 -0.47 30.89
CA LYS A 359 26.07 0.67 30.00
C LYS A 359 24.65 0.62 29.44
N ARG A 360 24.21 -0.55 28.96
CA ARG A 360 22.86 -0.75 28.44
C ARG A 360 21.81 -0.41 29.49
N ASN A 361 21.95 -0.92 30.71
CA ASN A 361 21.03 -0.58 31.82
C ASN A 361 20.99 0.92 32.10
N SER A 362 22.14 1.61 32.12
CA SER A 362 22.20 3.05 32.36
C SER A 362 21.46 3.84 31.28
N PHE A 363 21.65 3.48 30.00
CA PHE A 363 20.97 4.11 28.88
C PHE A 363 19.45 3.83 28.87
N GLU A 364 19.05 2.57 29.05
CA GLU A 364 17.64 2.15 29.06
C GLU A 364 16.86 2.80 30.19
N LEU A 365 17.40 2.81 31.41
CA LEU A 365 16.74 3.43 32.56
C LEU A 365 16.56 4.93 32.36
N PHE A 366 17.56 5.61 31.78
CA PHE A 366 17.46 7.03 31.49
C PHE A 366 16.37 7.31 30.44
N ARG A 367 16.46 6.69 29.25
CA ARG A 367 15.55 7.02 28.14
C ARG A 367 14.09 6.64 28.46
N ASN A 368 13.87 5.52 29.13
CA ASN A 368 12.52 5.10 29.54
C ASN A 368 11.97 5.91 30.73
N GLY A 369 12.84 6.64 31.45
CA GLY A 369 12.43 7.60 32.48
C GLY A 369 11.99 8.95 31.92
N LEU A 370 12.22 9.23 30.64
CA LEU A 370 11.78 10.47 30.00
C LEU A 370 10.27 10.43 29.75
N LYS A 371 9.56 11.42 30.29
CA LYS A 371 8.10 11.50 30.16
C LYS A 371 7.66 12.00 28.80
N ASP A 372 8.26 13.08 28.32
CA ASP A 372 7.75 13.84 27.18
C ASP A 372 8.68 13.85 25.95
N VAL A 373 9.83 13.16 26.03
CA VAL A 373 10.81 13.06 24.94
C VAL A 373 11.14 11.59 24.73
N GLN A 374 10.87 11.09 23.54
CA GLN A 374 11.29 9.75 23.12
C GLN A 374 12.70 9.84 22.53
N VAL A 375 13.55 8.86 22.86
CA VAL A 375 14.90 8.72 22.26
C VAL A 375 14.94 7.38 21.54
N ILE A 376 15.34 7.39 20.26
CA ILE A 376 15.56 6.18 19.46
C ILE A 376 16.94 6.23 18.80
N THR A 377 17.63 5.09 18.77
CA THR A 377 18.93 4.99 18.07
C THR A 377 18.73 4.60 16.61
N TYR A 378 19.75 4.83 15.78
CA TYR A 378 19.67 4.54 14.35
C TYR A 378 19.48 3.04 14.08
N ASP A 379 20.21 2.19 14.78
CA ASP A 379 20.09 0.73 14.65
C ASP A 379 18.69 0.23 15.03
N GLU A 380 18.06 0.79 16.06
CA GLU A 380 16.66 0.47 16.41
C GLU A 380 15.66 0.94 15.35
N LEU A 381 15.84 2.16 14.84
CA LEU A 381 14.99 2.73 13.79
C LEU A 381 15.03 1.88 12.52
N PHE A 382 16.22 1.55 12.04
CA PHE A 382 16.39 0.74 10.83
C PHE A 382 16.02 -0.73 11.05
N TYR A 383 16.18 -1.28 12.26
CA TYR A 383 15.68 -2.61 12.58
C TYR A 383 14.15 -2.70 12.49
N LYS A 384 13.41 -1.65 12.92
CA LYS A 384 11.95 -1.59 12.73
C LYS A 384 11.56 -1.64 11.25
N ILE A 385 12.29 -0.96 10.37
CA ILE A 385 12.07 -1.01 8.91
C ILE A 385 12.35 -2.41 8.37
N GLU A 386 13.43 -3.04 8.84
CA GLU A 386 13.77 -4.41 8.43
C GLU A 386 12.68 -5.40 8.83
N VAL A 387 12.16 -5.31 10.06
CA VAL A 387 11.03 -6.13 10.52
C VAL A 387 9.78 -5.87 9.67
N LEU A 388 9.47 -4.60 9.35
CA LEU A 388 8.35 -4.26 8.49
C LEU A 388 8.49 -4.88 7.09
N LEU A 389 9.70 -4.83 6.50
CA LEU A 389 9.98 -5.46 5.21
C LEU A 389 9.84 -6.99 5.27
N ARG A 390 10.33 -7.64 6.33
CA ARG A 390 10.14 -9.08 6.53
C ARG A 390 8.66 -9.45 6.65
N LEU A 391 7.84 -8.58 7.26
CA LEU A 391 6.39 -8.78 7.24
C LEU A 391 5.87 -8.75 5.81
N PHE A 392 6.21 -7.74 5.00
CA PHE A 392 5.79 -7.70 3.59
C PHE A 392 6.28 -8.88 2.74
N GLU A 393 7.44 -9.47 3.06
CA GLU A 393 8.00 -10.62 2.32
C GLU A 393 7.53 -11.99 2.84
N SER A 394 7.02 -12.07 4.07
CA SER A 394 6.48 -13.31 4.65
C SER A 394 4.99 -13.53 4.33
N TYR A 395 4.34 -12.52 3.74
CA TYR A 395 3.03 -12.61 3.08
C TYR A 395 3.19 -12.81 1.58
#